data_AF-A0A6A4SAH3-F1
#
_entry.id   AF-A0A6A4SAH3-F1
#
_cell.length_a   1.000
_cell.length_b   1.000
_cell.length_c   1.000
_cell.angle_alpha   90.00
_cell.angle_beta   90.00
_cell.angle_gamma   90.00
#
_symmetry.space_group_name_H-M   'P 1'
#
loop_
_entity.id
_entity.type
_entity.pdbx_description
1 polymer ?
#
loop_
_entity_poly.entity_id
_entity_poly.type
_entity_poly.pdbx_seq_one_letter_code
_entity_poly.pdbx_strand_id
1 'polypeptide(L)'
;MFPSLDFGVFNLFASLRKTVIDLSIFERILFIWAIRHPASGYVQGINDLVTPFFVVYVFEYIEEEVENFDVSSLEEEALRNIEADSFWCMSKLLDGIQDNYTFAQPGIQRKVKALEELVSRIDVIFLASYRSTNCESSEHVQRCISLHRYTGVNALTEAEPEGFSHFHLYVCAAFLVRWRKEILEERDFQGLMILLQNLPTMHWGNEEVSVLLAEAYRLKFAFADAPNHYKR
;
A
#
# COMPACT_ATOMS: atom_id res chain seq x y z
N MET A 1 0.70 19.49 15.62
CA MET A 1 1.68 18.68 16.37
C MET A 1 1.37 17.22 16.07
N PHE A 2 2.07 16.63 15.09
CA PHE A 2 1.84 15.25 14.65
C PHE A 2 2.75 14.29 15.44
N PRO A 3 2.25 13.14 15.93
CA PRO A 3 3.05 12.19 16.70
C PRO A 3 3.92 11.29 15.81
N SER A 4 5.10 10.96 16.32
CA SER A 4 6.14 10.12 15.73
C SER A 4 5.70 8.66 15.51
N LEU A 5 6.01 8.09 14.34
CA LEU A 5 5.78 6.68 14.01
C LEU A 5 7.05 6.07 13.36
N ASP A 6 7.35 4.82 13.71
CA ASP A 6 8.63 4.12 13.53
C ASP A 6 8.44 2.87 12.65
N PHE A 7 9.28 2.62 11.62
CA PHE A 7 9.08 1.53 10.63
C PHE A 7 10.38 1.11 9.90
N GLY A 8 10.72 -0.19 9.87
CA GLY A 8 12.08 -0.71 9.57
C GLY A 8 12.39 -1.33 8.20
N VAL A 9 11.49 -1.41 7.22
CA VAL A 9 11.75 -2.06 5.90
C VAL A 9 11.54 -1.10 4.75
N PHE A 10 10.43 -0.40 4.85
CA PHE A 10 10.31 1.04 4.92
C PHE A 10 11.59 1.89 4.97
N ASN A 11 12.75 1.40 5.39
CA ASN A 11 13.96 2.17 5.63
C ASN A 11 14.62 2.80 4.40
N LEU A 12 14.43 2.31 3.17
CA LEU A 12 14.80 3.12 2.00
C LEU A 12 13.91 4.37 1.96
N PHE A 13 12.59 4.20 1.85
CA PHE A 13 11.62 5.30 1.85
C PHE A 13 11.51 6.10 3.16
N ALA A 14 11.99 5.59 4.30
CA ALA A 14 11.97 6.19 5.64
C ALA A 14 13.30 6.88 5.98
N SER A 15 14.43 6.37 5.47
CA SER A 15 15.69 7.11 5.38
C SER A 15 15.49 8.31 4.46
N LEU A 16 14.95 8.09 3.25
CA LEU A 16 14.51 9.14 2.32
C LEU A 16 13.51 10.11 2.98
N ARG A 17 12.55 9.62 3.80
CA ARG A 17 11.61 10.49 4.55
C ARG A 17 12.29 11.45 5.52
N LYS A 18 13.47 11.08 6.06
CA LYS A 18 14.21 11.88 7.04
C LYS A 18 15.21 12.85 6.41
N THR A 19 15.73 12.55 5.21
CA THR A 19 16.79 13.32 4.54
C THR A 19 16.33 14.11 3.31
N VAL A 20 15.28 13.67 2.62
CA VAL A 20 14.92 14.12 1.26
C VAL A 20 13.58 14.85 1.24
N ILE A 21 12.72 14.62 2.24
CA ILE A 21 11.36 15.16 2.22
C ILE A 21 11.33 16.53 2.86
N ASP A 22 11.23 17.55 1.99
CA ASP A 22 10.71 18.84 2.39
C ASP A 22 9.23 18.67 2.77
N LEU A 23 8.98 18.63 4.09
CA LEU A 23 7.62 18.54 4.66
C LEU A 23 6.70 19.63 4.10
N SER A 24 7.24 20.79 3.69
CA SER A 24 6.46 21.89 3.12
C SER A 24 5.84 21.55 1.76
N ILE A 25 6.54 20.79 0.92
CA ILE A 25 6.03 20.34 -0.39
C ILE A 25 4.90 19.33 -0.18
N PHE A 26 5.09 18.35 0.71
CA PHE A 26 4.08 17.34 0.99
C PHE A 26 2.83 17.96 1.61
N GLU A 27 2.99 18.89 2.55
CA GLU A 27 1.87 19.64 3.14
C GLU A 27 1.08 20.38 2.05
N ARG A 28 1.76 21.02 1.08
CA ARG A 28 1.11 21.74 0.00
C ARG A 28 0.38 20.82 -0.97
N ILE A 29 1.00 19.71 -1.41
CA ILE A 29 0.36 18.69 -2.24
C ILE A 29 -0.92 18.17 -1.56
N LEU A 30 -0.81 17.74 -0.30
CA LEU A 30 -1.90 17.14 0.45
C LEU A 30 -3.01 18.15 0.76
N PHE A 31 -2.64 19.39 1.09
CA PHE A 31 -3.60 20.47 1.33
C PHE A 31 -4.40 20.80 0.07
N ILE A 32 -3.72 21.01 -1.07
CA ILE A 32 -4.37 21.30 -2.35
C ILE A 32 -5.27 20.14 -2.77
N TRP A 33 -4.81 18.89 -2.60
CA TRP A 33 -5.63 17.73 -2.92
C TRP A 33 -6.90 17.68 -2.05
N ALA A 34 -6.76 17.86 -0.73
CA ALA A 34 -7.88 17.79 0.21
C ALA A 34 -8.96 18.84 -0.06
N ILE A 35 -8.58 20.10 -0.34
CA ILE A 35 -9.56 21.16 -0.65
C ILE A 35 -10.29 20.93 -1.98
N ARG A 36 -9.65 20.24 -2.93
CA ARG A 36 -10.24 19.89 -4.23
C ARG A 36 -11.15 18.66 -4.17
N HIS A 37 -11.09 17.87 -3.09
CA HIS A 37 -11.87 16.64 -2.90
C HIS A 37 -12.68 16.70 -1.60
N PRO A 38 -13.69 17.57 -1.49
CA PRO A 38 -14.41 17.82 -0.23
C PRO A 38 -15.18 16.61 0.32
N ALA A 39 -15.50 15.62 -0.52
CA ALA A 39 -16.13 14.37 -0.07
C ALA A 39 -15.20 13.48 0.78
N SER A 40 -13.88 13.69 0.65
CA SER A 40 -12.85 12.96 1.39
C SER A 40 -12.14 13.88 2.40
N GLY A 41 -11.75 15.09 1.99
CA GLY A 41 -10.82 15.91 2.74
C GLY A 41 -9.46 15.21 2.89
N TYR A 42 -8.70 15.55 3.93
CA TYR A 42 -7.49 14.80 4.28
C TYR A 42 -7.84 13.58 5.15
N VAL A 43 -7.39 12.40 4.73
CA VAL A 43 -7.49 11.16 5.51
C VAL A 43 -6.08 10.61 5.70
N GLN A 44 -5.76 10.22 6.94
CA GLN A 44 -4.48 9.60 7.26
C GLN A 44 -4.23 8.37 6.37
N GLY A 45 -3.03 8.29 5.79
CA GLY A 45 -2.66 7.26 4.81
C GLY A 45 -2.53 7.80 3.39
N ILE A 46 -3.20 8.90 3.04
CA ILE A 46 -2.99 9.57 1.73
C ILE A 46 -1.56 10.11 1.62
N ASN A 47 -1.00 10.61 2.73
CA ASN A 47 0.38 11.10 2.80
C ASN A 47 1.42 10.05 2.38
N ASP A 48 1.17 8.77 2.65
CA ASP A 48 2.09 7.70 2.27
C ASP A 48 2.08 7.46 0.75
N LEU A 49 1.01 7.86 0.04
CA LEU A 49 0.89 7.71 -1.41
C LEU A 49 1.66 8.77 -2.22
N VAL A 50 1.99 9.92 -1.64
CA VAL A 50 2.80 10.96 -2.30
C VAL A 50 4.26 10.49 -2.46
N THR A 51 4.78 9.84 -1.42
CA THR A 51 6.19 9.46 -1.29
C THR A 51 6.77 8.71 -2.51
N PRO A 52 6.16 7.64 -3.03
CA PRO A 52 6.74 6.88 -4.14
C PRO A 52 6.82 7.70 -5.44
N PHE A 53 5.90 8.63 -5.69
CA PHE A 53 5.97 9.51 -6.86
C PHE A 53 7.07 10.55 -6.68
N PHE A 54 7.11 11.20 -5.51
CA PHE A 54 8.10 12.22 -5.22
C PHE A 54 9.52 11.69 -5.36
N VAL A 55 9.81 10.51 -4.78
CA VAL A 55 11.13 9.88 -4.87
C VAL A 55 11.51 9.56 -6.32
N VAL A 56 10.59 9.01 -7.12
CA VAL A 56 10.86 8.73 -8.55
C VAL A 56 11.20 9.99 -9.31
N TYR A 57 10.48 11.09 -9.09
CA TYR A 57 10.77 12.34 -9.77
C TYR A 57 12.07 12.99 -9.28
N VAL A 58 12.44 12.83 -8.01
CA VAL A 58 13.75 13.30 -7.52
C VAL A 58 14.91 12.56 -8.22
N PHE A 59 14.77 11.26 -8.51
CA PHE A 59 15.79 10.48 -9.22
C PHE A 59 16.11 11.01 -10.62
N GLU A 60 15.24 11.80 -11.24
CA GLU A 60 15.52 12.42 -12.54
C GLU A 60 16.56 13.56 -12.44
N TYR A 61 16.72 14.14 -11.26
CA TYR A 61 17.56 15.32 -11.02
C TYR A 61 18.85 15.01 -10.26
N ILE A 62 19.10 13.75 -9.90
CA ILE A 62 20.27 13.35 -9.14
C ILE A 62 20.99 12.17 -9.77
N GLU A 63 22.32 12.15 -9.65
CA GLU A 63 23.15 11.02 -10.09
C GLU A 63 23.57 10.11 -8.92
N GLU A 64 23.36 10.55 -7.67
CA GLU A 64 23.76 9.86 -6.44
C GLU A 64 22.60 9.09 -5.77
N GLU A 65 22.92 8.30 -4.74
CA GLU A 65 21.90 7.65 -3.92
C GLU A 65 21.06 8.71 -3.17
N VAL A 66 19.74 8.67 -3.35
CA VAL A 66 18.81 9.67 -2.81
C VAL A 66 18.86 9.71 -1.27
N GLU A 67 19.30 8.65 -0.60
CA GLU A 67 19.27 8.48 0.86
C GLU A 67 19.96 9.59 1.65
N ASN A 68 20.92 10.30 1.06
CA ASN A 68 21.64 11.41 1.68
C ASN A 68 21.54 12.73 0.90
N PHE A 69 20.69 12.78 -0.12
CA PHE A 69 20.57 13.94 -0.99
C PHE A 69 19.69 15.01 -0.36
N ASP A 70 20.23 16.22 -0.23
CA ASP A 70 19.45 17.39 0.20
C ASP A 70 18.62 17.92 -0.98
N VAL A 71 17.34 17.54 -1.03
CA VAL A 71 16.42 17.98 -2.08
C VAL A 71 16.28 19.50 -2.12
N SER A 72 16.44 20.19 -0.99
CA SER A 72 16.35 21.66 -0.97
C SER A 72 17.49 22.35 -1.73
N SER A 73 18.54 21.60 -2.09
CA SER A 73 19.63 22.07 -2.94
C SER A 73 19.29 22.11 -4.44
N LEU A 74 18.19 21.46 -4.87
CA LEU A 74 17.74 21.52 -6.26
C LEU A 74 17.28 22.93 -6.65
N GLU A 75 17.38 23.23 -7.94
CA GLU A 75 16.85 24.48 -8.49
C GLU A 75 15.34 24.60 -8.23
N GLU A 76 14.87 25.84 -8.02
CA GLU A 76 13.46 26.09 -7.69
C GLU A 76 12.51 25.57 -8.78
N GLU A 77 12.93 25.61 -10.05
CA GLU A 77 12.15 25.05 -11.16
C GLU A 77 12.02 23.52 -11.07
N ALA A 78 13.11 22.82 -10.73
CA ALA A 78 13.09 21.37 -10.53
C ALA A 78 12.16 20.99 -9.37
N LEU A 79 12.24 21.71 -8.24
CA LEU A 79 11.35 21.49 -7.09
C LEU A 79 9.87 21.68 -7.44
N ARG A 80 9.54 22.72 -8.21
CA ARG A 80 8.16 22.98 -8.68
C ARG A 80 7.67 21.88 -9.63
N ASN A 81 8.52 21.38 -10.52
CA ASN A 81 8.17 20.29 -11.43
C ASN A 81 7.92 18.99 -10.67
N ILE A 82 8.83 18.60 -9.76
CA ILE A 82 8.69 17.42 -8.90
C ILE A 82 7.39 17.49 -8.08
N GLU A 83 7.08 18.65 -7.49
CA GLU A 83 5.84 18.85 -6.75
C GLU A 83 4.60 18.66 -7.64
N ALA A 84 4.58 19.31 -8.80
CA ALA A 84 3.45 19.27 -9.72
C ALA A 84 3.19 17.86 -10.24
N ASP A 85 4.23 17.14 -10.66
CA ASP A 85 4.12 15.79 -11.19
C ASP A 85 3.71 14.80 -10.10
N SER A 86 4.25 14.94 -8.88
CA SER A 86 3.82 14.17 -7.71
C SER A 86 2.34 14.39 -7.39
N PHE A 87 1.88 15.64 -7.43
CA PHE A 87 0.46 15.98 -7.22
C PHE A 87 -0.44 15.33 -8.27
N TRP A 88 -0.08 15.43 -9.56
CA TRP A 88 -0.92 14.91 -10.64
C TRP A 88 -0.95 13.38 -10.66
N CYS A 89 0.19 12.71 -10.49
CA CYS A 89 0.23 11.25 -10.44
C CYS A 89 -0.47 10.69 -9.19
N MET A 90 -0.27 11.30 -8.01
CA MET A 90 -1.03 10.92 -6.82
C MET A 90 -2.54 11.12 -7.04
N SER A 91 -2.95 12.25 -7.63
CA SER A 91 -4.36 12.51 -7.93
C SER A 91 -4.94 11.45 -8.87
N LYS A 92 -4.19 11.06 -9.91
CA LYS A 92 -4.60 10.02 -10.86
C LYS A 92 -4.70 8.64 -10.21
N LEU A 93 -3.81 8.29 -9.29
CA LEU A 93 -3.93 7.07 -8.50
C LEU A 93 -5.20 7.10 -7.65
N LEU A 94 -5.44 8.22 -6.95
CA LEU A 94 -6.58 8.39 -6.05
C LEU A 94 -7.93 8.38 -6.78
N ASP A 95 -7.99 8.81 -8.04
CA ASP A 95 -9.20 8.69 -8.89
C ASP A 95 -9.75 7.25 -8.93
N GLY A 96 -8.88 6.24 -8.91
CA GLY A 96 -9.27 4.82 -8.93
C GLY A 96 -9.69 4.24 -7.58
N ILE A 97 -9.53 4.99 -6.48
CA ILE A 97 -9.75 4.52 -5.11
C ILE A 97 -10.39 5.60 -4.20
N GLN A 98 -11.10 6.58 -4.75
CA GLN A 98 -11.65 7.72 -3.99
C GLN A 98 -12.57 7.27 -2.83
N ASP A 99 -13.35 6.22 -3.07
CA ASP A 99 -14.28 5.60 -2.12
C ASP A 99 -13.58 4.97 -0.90
N ASN A 100 -12.26 4.76 -0.95
CA ASN A 100 -11.46 4.38 0.21
C ASN A 100 -11.33 5.51 1.24
N TYR A 101 -11.50 6.77 0.82
CA TYR A 101 -11.22 7.95 1.65
C TYR A 101 -12.44 8.83 1.89
N THR A 102 -13.60 8.50 1.35
CA THR A 102 -14.87 9.17 1.69
C THR A 102 -15.35 8.76 3.09
N PHE A 103 -16.34 9.46 3.64
CA PHE A 103 -16.97 9.14 4.93
C PHE A 103 -17.31 7.64 5.06
N ALA A 104 -16.97 7.06 6.21
CA ALA A 104 -17.09 5.62 6.53
C ALA A 104 -16.27 4.65 5.65
N GLN A 105 -15.45 5.15 4.72
CA GLN A 105 -14.50 4.37 3.90
C GLN A 105 -15.12 3.11 3.23
N PRO A 106 -16.24 3.23 2.50
CA PRO A 106 -16.95 2.09 1.93
C PRO A 106 -16.10 1.28 0.93
N GLY A 107 -15.15 1.91 0.24
CA GLY A 107 -14.20 1.21 -0.66
C GLY A 107 -13.32 0.22 0.09
N ILE A 108 -12.81 0.62 1.26
CA ILE A 108 -12.01 -0.25 2.13
C ILE A 108 -12.84 -1.45 2.61
N GLN A 109 -14.07 -1.21 3.05
CA GLN A 109 -14.96 -2.30 3.51
C GLN A 109 -15.25 -3.32 2.40
N ARG A 110 -15.49 -2.86 1.16
CA ARG A 110 -15.67 -3.75 0.01
C ARG A 110 -14.42 -4.56 -0.30
N LYS A 111 -13.25 -3.91 -0.30
CA LYS A 111 -11.97 -4.57 -0.54
C LYS A 111 -11.70 -5.64 0.53
N VAL A 112 -12.04 -5.38 1.79
CA VAL A 112 -11.90 -6.33 2.92
C VAL A 112 -12.69 -7.59 2.65
N LYS A 113 -13.97 -7.40 2.34
CA LYS A 113 -14.85 -8.52 2.03
C LYS A 113 -14.35 -9.32 0.83
N ALA A 114 -13.94 -8.65 -0.24
CA ALA A 114 -13.39 -9.29 -1.43
C ALA A 114 -12.10 -10.09 -1.11
N LEU A 115 -11.25 -9.58 -0.21
CA LEU A 115 -10.03 -10.26 0.20
C LEU A 115 -10.35 -11.52 1.01
N GLU A 116 -11.28 -11.44 1.95
CA GLU A 116 -11.75 -12.62 2.69
C GLU A 116 -12.35 -13.68 1.76
N GLU A 117 -13.20 -13.27 0.82
CA GLU A 117 -13.79 -14.16 -0.17
C GLU A 117 -12.72 -14.83 -1.05
N LEU A 118 -11.74 -14.06 -1.54
CA LEU A 118 -10.65 -14.60 -2.36
C LEU A 118 -9.77 -15.57 -1.55
N VAL A 119 -9.35 -15.19 -0.34
CA VAL A 119 -8.53 -16.06 0.53
C VAL A 119 -9.30 -17.34 0.89
N SER A 120 -10.62 -17.28 1.09
CA SER A 120 -11.44 -18.46 1.35
C SER A 120 -11.40 -19.49 0.20
N ARG A 121 -11.28 -19.00 -1.04
CA ARG A 121 -11.18 -19.84 -2.25
C ARG A 121 -9.78 -20.39 -2.47
N ILE A 122 -8.75 -19.68 -1.98
CA ILE A 122 -7.35 -20.09 -2.07
C ILE A 122 -7.00 -21.10 -0.98
N ASP A 123 -7.32 -20.79 0.27
CA ASP A 123 -6.94 -21.58 1.44
C ASP A 123 -8.01 -21.44 2.55
N VAL A 124 -9.05 -22.26 2.43
CA VAL A 124 -10.17 -22.30 3.39
C VAL A 124 -9.71 -22.70 4.80
N ILE A 125 -8.68 -23.55 4.90
CA ILE A 125 -8.17 -24.02 6.19
C ILE A 125 -7.47 -22.86 6.90
N PHE A 126 -6.61 -22.13 6.19
CA PHE A 126 -5.99 -20.92 6.71
C PHE A 126 -7.04 -19.92 7.19
N LEU A 127 -8.05 -19.61 6.38
CA LEU A 127 -9.07 -18.64 6.75
C LEU A 127 -9.89 -19.08 7.98
N ALA A 128 -10.27 -20.35 8.04
CA ALA A 128 -11.01 -20.89 9.17
C ALA A 128 -10.19 -20.81 10.47
N SER A 129 -8.92 -21.23 10.42
CA SER A 129 -8.01 -21.13 11.56
C SER A 129 -7.78 -19.68 11.97
N TYR A 130 -7.54 -18.79 10.99
CA TYR A 130 -7.36 -17.36 11.21
C TYR A 130 -8.56 -16.74 11.94
N ARG A 131 -9.79 -17.04 11.52
CA ARG A 131 -11.02 -16.56 12.16
C ARG A 131 -11.22 -17.11 13.57
N SER A 132 -10.87 -18.38 13.79
CA SER A 132 -11.07 -19.04 15.09
C SER A 132 -10.14 -18.49 16.19
N THR A 133 -8.93 -18.10 15.81
CA THR A 133 -7.92 -17.56 16.75
C THR A 133 -8.08 -16.05 16.94
N ASN A 134 -8.58 -15.33 15.92
CA ASN A 134 -8.50 -13.86 15.85
C ASN A 134 -9.88 -13.23 15.70
N CYS A 135 -10.71 -13.43 16.72
CA CYS A 135 -12.01 -12.82 17.01
C CYS A 135 -12.45 -11.71 16.02
N GLU A 136 -13.28 -12.08 15.05
CA GLU A 136 -14.28 -11.31 14.24
C GLU A 136 -14.09 -9.81 13.91
N SER A 137 -12.91 -9.21 14.08
CA SER A 137 -12.74 -7.77 13.85
C SER A 137 -12.37 -7.49 12.39
N SER A 138 -13.26 -6.81 11.66
CA SER A 138 -12.99 -6.39 10.27
C SER A 138 -11.74 -5.50 10.15
N GLU A 139 -11.27 -4.92 11.27
CA GLU A 139 -10.05 -4.13 11.38
C GLU A 139 -8.78 -4.88 10.94
N HIS A 140 -8.73 -6.20 11.13
CA HIS A 140 -7.58 -7.02 10.73
C HIS A 140 -7.34 -7.01 9.22
N VAL A 141 -8.41 -7.22 8.46
CA VAL A 141 -8.34 -7.29 7.00
C VAL A 141 -8.22 -5.88 6.41
N GLN A 142 -8.77 -4.85 7.08
CA GLN A 142 -8.58 -3.44 6.69
C GLN A 142 -7.09 -3.06 6.69
N ARG A 143 -6.35 -3.51 7.69
CA ARG A 143 -4.89 -3.32 7.77
C ARG A 143 -4.15 -4.13 6.69
N CYS A 144 -4.64 -5.32 6.35
CA CYS A 144 -4.14 -6.09 5.20
C CYS A 144 -4.48 -5.45 3.84
N ILE A 145 -5.44 -4.54 3.74
CA ILE A 145 -5.67 -3.76 2.50
C ILE A 145 -4.87 -2.47 2.49
N SER A 146 -4.48 -2.02 3.68
CA SER A 146 -3.48 -0.97 3.87
C SER A 146 -2.06 -1.46 3.51
N LEU A 147 -1.91 -2.66 2.92
CA LEU A 147 -0.71 -3.19 2.26
C LEU A 147 -0.19 -2.34 1.08
N HIS A 148 -0.81 -1.18 0.79
CA HIS A 148 -0.18 -0.10 0.02
C HIS A 148 1.25 0.20 0.52
N ARG A 149 1.49 -0.06 1.81
CA ARG A 149 2.78 0.05 2.49
C ARG A 149 3.87 -0.92 2.01
N TYR A 150 3.53 -2.05 1.42
CA TYR A 150 4.49 -3.16 1.18
C TYR A 150 4.79 -3.44 -0.28
N THR A 151 3.98 -2.92 -1.20
CA THR A 151 3.97 -3.38 -2.59
C THR A 151 4.62 -2.42 -3.56
N GLY A 152 4.95 -1.19 -3.12
CA GLY A 152 5.45 -0.13 -3.98
C GLY A 152 4.39 0.24 -5.01
N VAL A 153 3.75 1.41 -4.85
CA VAL A 153 2.70 1.86 -5.78
C VAL A 153 3.16 1.79 -7.25
N ASN A 154 4.43 2.11 -7.52
CA ASN A 154 5.02 2.12 -8.85
C ASN A 154 5.09 0.72 -9.50
N ALA A 155 5.55 -0.29 -8.75
CA ALA A 155 5.61 -1.67 -9.26
C ALA A 155 4.20 -2.21 -9.58
N LEU A 156 3.18 -1.80 -8.82
CA LEU A 156 1.79 -2.17 -9.07
C LEU A 156 1.16 -1.43 -10.25
N THR A 157 1.50 -0.16 -10.46
CA THR A 157 1.02 0.61 -11.62
C THR A 157 1.66 0.17 -12.92
N GLU A 158 2.93 -0.25 -12.90
CA GLU A 158 3.61 -0.80 -14.07
C GLU A 158 3.13 -2.22 -14.41
N ALA A 159 2.81 -3.02 -13.38
CA ALA A 159 2.40 -4.40 -13.57
C ALA A 159 1.00 -4.54 -14.21
N GLU A 160 0.11 -3.54 -14.11
CA GLU A 160 -1.27 -3.71 -14.57
C GLU A 160 -1.88 -2.49 -15.30
N PRO A 161 -2.12 -2.59 -16.62
CA PRO A 161 -2.70 -1.51 -17.42
C PRO A 161 -4.21 -1.27 -17.16
N GLU A 162 -4.95 -2.25 -16.64
CA GLU A 162 -6.41 -2.12 -16.40
C GLU A 162 -6.79 -1.62 -14.99
N GLY A 163 -5.80 -1.31 -14.13
CA GLY A 163 -6.02 -0.56 -12.90
C GLY A 163 -5.50 -1.23 -11.63
N PHE A 164 -4.73 -0.44 -10.88
CA PHE A 164 -4.15 -0.75 -9.58
C PHE A 164 -5.15 -1.39 -8.58
N SER A 165 -6.36 -0.85 -8.49
CA SER A 165 -7.34 -1.21 -7.44
C SER A 165 -7.76 -2.67 -7.48
N HIS A 166 -7.89 -3.26 -8.67
CA HIS A 166 -8.29 -4.66 -8.84
C HIS A 166 -7.10 -5.61 -8.62
N PHE A 167 -5.93 -5.30 -9.20
CA PHE A 167 -4.75 -6.14 -9.03
C PHE A 167 -4.24 -6.17 -7.59
N HIS A 168 -4.33 -5.04 -6.87
CA HIS A 168 -3.97 -4.92 -5.46
C HIS A 168 -4.64 -5.97 -4.57
N LEU A 169 -5.87 -6.38 -4.90
CA LEU A 169 -6.57 -7.45 -4.18
C LEU A 169 -5.79 -8.78 -4.21
N TYR A 170 -5.32 -9.19 -5.39
CA TYR A 170 -4.58 -10.43 -5.55
C TYR A 170 -3.19 -10.36 -4.93
N VAL A 171 -2.58 -9.19 -4.96
CA VAL A 171 -1.30 -8.96 -4.28
C VAL A 171 -1.47 -9.07 -2.77
N CYS A 172 -2.52 -8.49 -2.19
CA CYS A 172 -2.85 -8.65 -0.78
C CYS A 172 -3.09 -10.13 -0.41
N ALA A 173 -3.79 -10.89 -1.27
CA ALA A 173 -4.04 -12.30 -1.05
C ALA A 173 -2.76 -13.14 -1.10
N ALA A 174 -1.92 -12.93 -2.11
CA ALA A 174 -0.61 -13.59 -2.24
C ALA A 174 0.27 -13.29 -1.00
N PHE A 175 0.26 -12.03 -0.54
CA PHE A 175 1.05 -11.59 0.60
C PHE A 175 0.56 -12.23 1.92
N LEU A 176 -0.75 -12.29 2.15
CA LEU A 176 -1.31 -13.00 3.31
C LEU A 176 -0.96 -14.49 3.30
N VAL A 177 -1.13 -15.15 2.15
CA VAL A 177 -0.85 -16.57 2.00
C VAL A 177 0.65 -16.86 2.17
N ARG A 178 1.53 -15.93 1.78
CA ARG A 178 2.98 -16.04 1.94
C ARG A 178 3.42 -16.14 3.40
N TRP A 179 2.70 -15.47 4.30
CA TRP A 179 2.99 -15.40 5.74
C TRP A 179 2.03 -16.25 6.59
N ARG A 180 1.25 -17.14 5.95
CA ARG A 180 0.19 -17.92 6.62
C ARG A 180 0.71 -18.73 7.81
N LYS A 181 1.94 -19.23 7.75
CA LYS A 181 2.51 -20.05 8.82
C LYS A 181 2.73 -19.20 10.06
N GLU A 182 3.43 -18.08 9.90
CA GLU A 182 3.74 -17.11 10.94
C GLU A 182 2.46 -16.51 11.54
N ILE A 183 1.48 -16.19 10.68
CA ILE A 183 0.16 -15.68 11.09
C ILE A 183 -0.60 -16.69 11.96
N LEU A 184 -0.51 -17.99 11.65
CA LEU A 184 -1.19 -19.04 12.41
C LEU A 184 -0.45 -19.48 13.68
N GLU A 185 0.87 -19.26 13.71
CA GLU A 185 1.71 -19.51 14.90
C GLU A 185 1.48 -18.45 15.98
N GLU A 186 1.15 -17.21 15.58
CA GLU A 186 0.80 -16.14 16.50
C GLU A 186 -0.60 -16.34 17.09
N ARG A 187 -0.65 -16.46 18.42
CA ARG A 187 -1.87 -16.75 19.18
C ARG A 187 -2.35 -15.58 20.01
N ASP A 188 -1.50 -14.58 20.19
CA ASP A 188 -1.84 -13.35 20.88
C ASP A 188 -2.35 -12.31 19.87
N PHE A 189 -3.48 -11.68 20.20
CA PHE A 189 -4.10 -10.68 19.34
C PHE A 189 -3.18 -9.48 19.09
N GLN A 190 -2.52 -9.00 20.14
CA GLN A 190 -1.63 -7.85 20.04
C GLN A 190 -0.37 -8.23 19.24
N GLY A 191 0.18 -9.41 19.47
CA GLY A 191 1.27 -10.01 18.68
C GLY A 191 0.92 -10.08 17.20
N LEU A 192 -0.28 -10.57 16.86
CA LEU A 192 -0.71 -10.65 15.47
C LEU A 192 -0.86 -9.26 14.83
N MET A 193 -1.37 -8.27 15.57
CA MET A 193 -1.44 -6.90 15.06
C MET A 193 -0.06 -6.33 14.78
N ILE A 194 0.90 -6.56 15.67
CA ILE A 194 2.28 -6.13 15.48
C ILE A 194 2.89 -6.87 14.28
N LEU A 195 2.65 -8.17 14.13
CA LEU A 195 3.13 -8.99 13.02
C LEU A 195 2.60 -8.46 11.68
N LEU A 196 1.28 -8.29 11.54
CA LEU A 196 0.68 -7.78 10.30
C LEU A 196 1.11 -6.33 9.99
N GLN A 197 1.43 -5.53 11.01
CA GLN A 197 1.98 -4.18 10.85
C GLN A 197 3.47 -4.16 10.51
N ASN A 198 4.21 -5.22 10.85
CA ASN A 198 5.66 -5.31 10.71
C ASN A 198 6.07 -6.69 10.19
N LEU A 199 5.48 -7.11 9.06
CA LEU A 199 5.89 -8.34 8.42
C LEU A 199 7.38 -8.23 8.06
N PRO A 200 8.18 -9.30 8.20
CA PRO A 200 9.63 -9.22 8.10
C PRO A 200 10.08 -9.16 6.63
N THR A 201 9.73 -8.07 5.97
CA THR A 201 10.07 -7.77 4.59
C THR A 201 11.35 -6.96 4.47
N MET A 202 12.09 -6.74 5.58
CA MET A 202 13.22 -5.78 5.68
C MET A 202 14.28 -5.94 4.62
N HIS A 203 14.47 -7.19 4.20
CA HIS A 203 15.51 -7.59 3.28
C HIS A 203 14.95 -7.89 1.88
N TRP A 204 13.68 -7.58 1.61
CA TRP A 204 13.08 -7.79 0.30
C TRP A 204 13.69 -6.81 -0.70
N GLY A 205 14.13 -7.36 -1.82
CA GLY A 205 14.52 -6.62 -3.01
C GLY A 205 13.60 -6.95 -4.19
N ASN A 206 14.10 -6.66 -5.40
CA ASN A 206 13.36 -6.87 -6.64
C ASN A 206 12.94 -8.34 -6.84
N GLU A 207 13.73 -9.30 -6.36
CA GLU A 207 13.44 -10.73 -6.51
C GLU A 207 12.20 -11.13 -5.71
N GLU A 208 12.14 -10.82 -4.41
CA GLU A 208 10.99 -11.14 -3.57
C GLU A 208 9.72 -10.46 -4.06
N VAL A 209 9.83 -9.19 -4.48
CA VAL A 209 8.71 -8.44 -5.07
C VAL A 209 8.25 -9.08 -6.37
N SER A 210 9.16 -9.46 -7.26
CA SER A 210 8.82 -10.13 -8.52
C SER A 210 8.11 -11.46 -8.28
N VAL A 211 8.57 -12.25 -7.30
CA VAL A 211 7.92 -13.50 -6.91
C VAL A 211 6.52 -13.25 -6.35
N LEU A 212 6.34 -12.23 -5.51
CA LEU A 212 5.02 -11.84 -5.00
C LEU A 212 4.07 -11.45 -6.13
N LEU A 213 4.53 -10.61 -7.07
CA LEU A 213 3.72 -10.15 -8.20
C LEU A 213 3.39 -11.29 -9.16
N ALA A 214 4.33 -12.21 -9.40
CA ALA A 214 4.08 -13.41 -10.20
C ALA A 214 2.99 -14.29 -9.57
N GLU A 215 3.04 -14.49 -8.25
CA GLU A 215 2.00 -15.23 -7.53
C GLU A 215 0.65 -14.49 -7.58
N ALA A 216 0.64 -13.17 -7.40
CA ALA A 216 -0.57 -12.37 -7.52
C ALA A 216 -1.20 -12.47 -8.92
N TYR A 217 -0.37 -12.45 -9.96
CA TYR A 217 -0.81 -12.63 -11.35
C TYR A 217 -1.38 -14.03 -11.57
N ARG A 218 -0.72 -15.07 -11.04
CA ARG A 218 -1.23 -16.45 -11.06
C ARG A 218 -2.60 -16.56 -10.38
N LEU A 219 -2.77 -15.92 -9.21
CA LEU A 219 -4.06 -15.86 -8.50
C LEU A 219 -5.12 -15.12 -9.32
N LYS A 220 -4.77 -13.98 -9.95
CA LYS A 220 -5.67 -13.27 -10.85
C LYS A 220 -6.19 -14.19 -11.95
N PHE A 221 -5.33 -14.88 -12.68
CA PHE A 221 -5.77 -15.80 -13.74
C PHE A 221 -6.59 -16.97 -13.21
N ALA A 222 -6.23 -17.52 -12.05
CA ALA A 222 -6.97 -18.64 -11.47
C ALA A 222 -8.39 -18.27 -10.99
N PHE A 223 -8.61 -17.01 -10.60
CA PHE A 223 -9.83 -16.62 -9.89
C PHE A 223 -10.64 -15.48 -10.54
N ALA A 224 -10.11 -14.75 -11.51
CA ALA A 224 -10.80 -13.67 -12.24
C ALA A 224 -11.93 -14.20 -13.15
N ASP A 225 -11.70 -15.32 -13.84
CA ASP A 225 -12.66 -15.94 -14.78
C ASP A 225 -13.45 -17.10 -14.17
N ALA A 226 -13.51 -17.21 -12.85
CA ALA A 226 -14.22 -18.30 -12.18
C ALA A 226 -15.57 -17.82 -11.61
N PRO A 227 -16.64 -17.76 -12.44
CA PRO A 227 -17.99 -17.50 -11.96
C PRO A 227 -18.47 -18.72 -11.17
N ASN A 228 -18.82 -18.52 -9.90
CA ASN A 228 -19.81 -19.32 -9.15
C ASN A 228 -19.70 -20.86 -9.09
N HIS A 229 -18.62 -21.51 -9.52
CA HIS A 229 -18.56 -22.97 -9.59
C HIS A 229 -18.33 -23.70 -8.25
N TYR A 230 -18.14 -22.98 -7.15
CA TYR A 230 -18.01 -23.56 -5.80
C TYR A 230 -19.15 -23.14 -4.86
N LYS A 231 -20.40 -23.26 -5.33
CA LYS A 231 -21.51 -23.51 -4.41
C LYS A 231 -21.68 -25.02 -4.29
N ARG A 232 -21.11 -25.61 -3.24
CA ARG A 232 -21.54 -26.90 -2.71
C ARG A 232 -21.85 -26.72 -1.24
#